data_AF-E7AB02-F1
#
_entry.id   AF-E7AB02-F1
#
_cell.length_a   1.000
_cell.length_b   1.000
_cell.length_c   1.000
_cell.angle_alpha   90.00
_cell.angle_beta   90.00
_cell.angle_gamma   90.00
#
_symmetry.space_group_name_H-M   'P 1'
#
loop_
_entity.id
_entity.type
_entity.pdbx_description
1 polymer ?
#
loop_
_entity_poly.entity_id
_entity_poly.type
_entity_poly.pdbx_seq_one_letter_code
_entity_poly.pdbx_strand_id
1 'polypeptide(L)' 'MGGFSSVWHWLIVLFVILLLFGAKKIPELAKGLGSGIKNFKKAIKEDEEPTKPQESQVLHNNQTPSPSTSQQDHKA' A
#
# COMPACT_ATOMS: atom_id res chain seq x y z
N MET A 1 -34.61 13.14 2.67
CA MET A 1 -34.92 11.76 2.23
C MET A 1 -34.03 11.45 1.02
N GLY A 2 -32.90 10.75 1.12
CA GLY A 2 -32.21 10.30 -0.12
C GLY A 2 -30.69 10.06 -0.15
N GLY A 3 -29.95 10.04 0.97
CA GLY A 3 -28.50 9.76 0.92
C GLY A 3 -28.12 8.30 1.23
N PHE A 4 -28.87 7.67 2.15
CA PHE A 4 -28.46 6.38 2.72
C PHE A 4 -28.85 5.18 1.86
N SER A 5 -29.80 5.31 0.95
CA SER A 5 -30.21 4.23 0.05
C SER A 5 -29.10 3.86 -0.94
N SER A 6 -28.45 4.82 -1.60
CA SER A 6 -27.41 4.50 -2.61
C SER A 6 -26.24 3.69 -2.05
N VAL A 7 -25.74 4.05 -0.86
CA VAL A 7 -24.64 3.32 -0.22
C VAL A 7 -25.08 1.89 0.14
N TRP A 8 -26.31 1.74 0.64
CA TRP A 8 -26.85 0.44 1.03
C TRP A 8 -27.10 -0.48 -0.18
N HIS A 9 -27.53 0.07 -1.32
CA HIS A 9 -27.66 -0.69 -2.58
C HIS A 9 -26.30 -1.19 -3.07
N TRP A 10 -25.27 -0.34 -3.08
CA TRP A 10 -23.92 -0.74 -3.48
C TRP A 10 -23.33 -1.82 -2.56
N LEU A 11 -23.59 -1.75 -1.24
CA LEU A 11 -23.19 -2.80 -0.30
C LEU A 11 -23.87 -4.14 -0.61
N ILE A 12 -25.18 -4.14 -0.90
CA ILE A 12 -25.93 -5.35 -1.28
C ILE A 12 -25.34 -5.98 -2.55
N VAL A 13 -25.06 -5.16 -3.58
CA VAL A 13 -24.51 -5.64 -4.86
C VAL A 13 -23.12 -6.24 -4.64
N LEU A 14 -22.27 -5.56 -3.88
CA LEU A 14 -20.93 -6.05 -3.56
C LEU A 14 -21.00 -7.37 -2.79
N PHE A 15 -21.94 -7.50 -1.85
CA PHE A 15 -22.14 -8.72 -1.07
C PHE A 15 -22.56 -9.90 -1.95
N VAL A 16 -23.49 -9.69 -2.89
CA VAL A 16 -23.91 -10.74 -3.84
C VAL A 16 -22.73 -11.18 -4.72
N ILE A 17 -21.95 -10.26 -5.26
CA ILE A 17 -20.73 -10.59 -6.03
C ILE A 17 -19.76 -11.38 -5.16
N LEU A 18 -19.57 -10.99 -3.89
CA LEU A 18 -18.68 -11.68 -2.97
C LEU A 18 -19.16 -13.09 -2.62
N LEU A 19 -20.47 -13.36 -2.62
CA LEU A 19 -21.03 -14.70 -2.45
C LEU A 19 -20.85 -15.57 -3.69
N LEU A 20 -21.03 -15.02 -4.91
CA LEU A 20 -20.85 -15.77 -6.16
C LEU A 20 -19.38 -16.13 -6.41
N PHE A 21 -18.49 -15.16 -6.24
CA PHE A 21 -17.05 -15.34 -6.49
C PHE A 21 -16.32 -15.89 -5.25
N GLY A 22 -16.88 -15.70 -4.06
CA GLY A 22 -16.25 -16.04 -2.78
C GLY A 22 -15.23 -14.99 -2.33
N ALA A 23 -15.16 -14.74 -1.01
CA ALA A 23 -14.24 -13.78 -0.40
C ALA A 23 -12.75 -14.08 -0.66
N LYS A 24 -12.41 -15.31 -1.05
CA LYS A 24 -11.03 -15.75 -1.34
C LYS A 24 -10.57 -15.43 -2.76
N LYS A 25 -11.48 -15.21 -3.71
CA LYS A 25 -11.13 -14.95 -5.13
C LYS A 25 -10.86 -13.48 -5.41
N ILE A 26 -11.60 -12.56 -4.78
CA ILE A 26 -11.37 -11.11 -4.90
C ILE A 26 -9.93 -10.68 -4.54
N PRO A 27 -9.34 -11.07 -3.39
CA PRO A 27 -7.97 -10.66 -3.05
C PRO A 27 -6.91 -11.29 -3.98
N GLU A 28 -7.13 -12.51 -4.45
CA GLU A 28 -6.23 -13.18 -5.40
C GLU A 28 -6.21 -12.44 -6.75
N LEU A 29 -7.39 -12.09 -7.29
CA LEU A 29 -7.53 -11.32 -8.52
C LEU A 29 -6.98 -9.89 -8.35
N ALA A 30 -7.28 -9.24 -7.23
CA ALA A 30 -6.78 -7.91 -6.92
C ALA A 30 -5.25 -7.88 -6.78
N LYS A 31 -4.63 -8.93 -6.24
CA LYS A 31 -3.17 -9.04 -6.14
C LYS A 31 -2.51 -9.18 -7.51
N GLY A 32 -3.09 -9.98 -8.40
CA GLY A 32 -2.63 -10.11 -9.79
C GLY A 32 -2.78 -8.81 -10.58
N LEU A 33 -3.99 -8.24 -10.58
CA LEU A 33 -4.28 -6.97 -11.27
C LEU A 33 -3.49 -5.79 -10.68
N GLY A 34 -3.42 -5.70 -9.36
CA GLY A 34 -2.72 -4.63 -8.65
C GLY A 34 -1.21 -4.64 -8.91
N SER A 35 -0.61 -5.82 -9.01
CA SER A 35 0.81 -5.95 -9.38
C SER A 35 1.03 -5.49 -10.82
N GLY A 36 0.19 -5.93 -11.78
CA GLY A 36 0.26 -5.47 -13.16
C GLY A 36 0.11 -3.95 -13.30
N ILE A 37 -0.87 -3.35 -12.63
CA ILE A 37 -1.10 -1.90 -12.65
C ILE A 37 0.07 -1.14 -11.98
N LYS A 38 0.65 -1.68 -10.90
CA LYS A 38 1.83 -1.09 -10.22
C LYS A 38 3.05 -1.09 -11.15
N ASN A 39 3.34 -2.22 -11.79
CA ASN A 39 4.43 -2.33 -12.76
C ASN A 39 4.22 -1.41 -13.97
N PHE A 40 2.99 -1.35 -14.49
CA PHE A 40 2.63 -0.45 -15.59
C PHE A 40 2.80 1.03 -15.21
N LYS A 41 2.35 1.42 -14.01
CA LYS A 41 2.54 2.78 -13.50
C LYS A 41 4.03 3.10 -13.28
N LYS A 42 4.82 2.13 -12.85
CA LYS A 42 6.27 2.29 -12.66
C LYS A 42 6.98 2.49 -13.99
N ALA A 43 6.67 1.67 -15.01
CA ALA A 43 7.26 1.79 -16.35
C ALA A 43 6.95 3.15 -16.97
N ILE A 44 5.69 3.61 -16.93
CA ILE A 44 5.30 4.93 -17.46
C ILE A 44 6.06 6.06 -16.75
N LYS A 45 6.23 5.98 -15.41
CA LYS A 45 6.98 6.98 -14.66
C LYS A 45 8.49 6.97 -14.96
N GLU A 46 9.03 5.81 -15.30
CA GLU A 46 10.45 5.62 -15.60
C GLU A 46 10.79 6.11 -17.01
N ASP A 47 9.83 6.07 -17.95
CA ASP A 47 9.95 6.66 -19.28
C ASP A 47 9.82 8.21 -19.28
N GLU A 48 9.08 8.80 -18.33
CA GLU A 48 8.92 10.26 -18.24
C GLU A 48 9.98 11.00 -17.41
N GLU A 49 10.75 10.31 -16.55
CA GLU A 49 11.82 10.94 -15.74
C GLU A 49 13.17 10.21 -15.91
N PRO A 50 14.23 10.88 -16.44
CA PRO A 50 15.56 10.31 -16.44
C PRO A 50 16.07 10.25 -14.99
N THR A 51 16.14 9.04 -14.44
CA THR A 51 16.80 8.69 -13.18
C THR A 51 16.19 9.33 -11.92
N LYS A 52 15.31 8.57 -11.28
CA LYS A 52 15.31 8.49 -9.82
C LYS A 52 15.20 7.02 -9.39
N PRO A 53 16.24 6.44 -8.76
CA PRO A 53 16.15 5.11 -8.19
C PRO A 53 14.94 5.05 -7.23
N GLN A 54 13.93 4.24 -7.59
CA GLN A 54 12.87 3.90 -6.67
C GLN A 54 13.45 2.95 -5.63
N GLU A 55 13.93 3.56 -4.54
CA GLU A 55 14.09 2.94 -3.23
C GLU A 55 12.77 2.28 -2.85
N SER A 56 12.64 1.00 -3.20
CA SER A 56 11.68 0.14 -2.55
C SER A 56 12.11 0.09 -1.10
N GLN A 57 11.26 0.63 -0.24
CA GLN A 57 11.32 0.41 1.20
C GLN A 57 11.44 -1.09 1.47
N VAL A 58 12.68 -1.54 1.59
CA VAL A 58 13.05 -2.64 2.46
C VAL A 58 12.60 -2.18 3.83
N LEU A 59 11.81 -3.00 4.51
CA LEU A 59 11.41 -2.78 5.88
C LEU A 59 12.62 -2.30 6.69
N HIS A 60 12.59 -1.04 7.11
CA HIS A 60 13.38 -0.53 8.20
C HIS A 60 12.79 -1.12 9.49
N ASN A 61 13.12 -2.38 9.79
CA ASN A 61 12.97 -2.90 11.14
C ASN A 61 14.18 -2.44 11.97
N ASN A 62 14.20 -1.15 12.33
CA ASN A 62 15.07 -0.60 13.37
C ASN A 62 14.35 0.60 14.02
N GLN A 63 13.44 0.29 14.95
CA GLN A 63 13.24 1.13 16.14
C GLN A 63 14.52 0.96 16.99
N THR A 64 15.31 1.94 17.42
CA THR A 64 15.06 3.37 17.72
C THR A 64 16.41 4.12 17.75
N PRO A 65 16.57 5.27 17.06
CA PRO A 65 17.54 6.28 17.47
C PRO A 65 16.98 7.04 18.68
N SER A 66 17.51 6.80 19.88
CA SER A 66 17.21 7.63 21.05
C SER A 66 18.26 8.75 21.14
N PRO A 67 17.88 10.03 21.01
CA PRO A 67 18.77 11.16 21.21
C PRO A 67 18.78 11.57 22.69
N SER A 68 19.88 11.32 23.38
CA SER A 68 20.32 11.92 24.65
C SER A 68 21.70 11.33 24.95
N THR A 69 22.80 11.97 25.33
CA THR A 69 23.19 13.34 25.67
C THR A 69 24.67 13.18 26.08
N SER A 70 25.57 14.03 25.56
CA SER A 70 26.89 14.38 26.14
C SER A 70 27.97 13.28 26.30
N GLN A 71 29.11 13.34 25.61
CA GLN A 71 30.27 14.20 25.95
C GLN A 71 30.63 14.16 27.46
N GLN A 72 31.42 13.18 27.87
CA GLN A 72 32.41 13.28 28.95
C GLN A 72 33.35 12.07 28.82
N ASP A 73 34.38 12.15 28.00
CA ASP A 73 35.71 12.70 28.33
C ASP A 73 36.34 12.06 29.58
N HIS A 74 37.29 11.17 29.28
CA HIS A 74 38.56 10.91 29.94
C HIS A 74 38.72 11.28 31.43
N LYS A 75 38.77 10.24 32.27
CA LYS A 75 39.71 10.24 33.41
C LYS A 75 40.16 8.82 33.73
N ALA A 76 41.34 8.47 33.24
CA ALA A 76 42.22 7.44 33.77
C ALA A 76 43.59 8.10 33.97
#